data_AF-Q20AI0-F1
#
_entry.id   AF-Q20AI0-F1
#
_cell.length_a   1.000
_cell.length_b   1.000
_cell.length_c   1.000
_cell.angle_alpha   90.00
_cell.angle_beta   90.00
_cell.angle_gamma   90.00
#
_symmetry.space_group_name_H-M   'P 1'
#
loop_
_entity.id
_entity.type
_entity.pdbx_description
1 polymer ?
#
loop_
_entity_poly.entity_id
_entity_poly.type
_entity_poly.pdbx_seq_one_letter_code
_entity_poly.pdbx_strand_id
1 'polypeptide(L)'
;NKVRLLLELYRLQGNITRVKINELKPLKPRFEVPDVLVGEPPTEPLSVLSKDDNGVVLSLGSESQRLIVSARPFRLDVMEGPEVLLSLNSRGLLAFEHLRLRKDTQADPESAEVKENVDGAEEQDNEEKAEDGGKDKEEKDDGLWEETFRSHTDSKPNGPTSISLDFSLPGVEHVYGIPEHADNLKLKTTDGGDP
;
A
#
# COMPACT_ATOMS: atom_id res chain seq x y z
N ASN A 1 -11.51 9.67 2.06
CA ASN A 1 -10.95 8.81 3.13
C ASN A 1 -9.49 9.15 3.40
N LYS A 2 -9.10 9.55 4.62
CA LYS A 2 -7.70 9.75 5.02
C LYS A 2 -7.19 8.50 5.74
N VAL A 3 -6.82 7.47 4.98
CA VAL A 3 -6.25 6.23 5.54
C VAL A 3 -4.90 6.56 6.19
N ARG A 4 -4.67 6.00 7.38
CA ARG A 4 -3.39 6.14 8.08
C ARG A 4 -2.63 4.82 8.01
N LEU A 5 -1.38 4.91 7.59
CA LEU A 5 -0.44 3.79 7.60
C LEU A 5 0.50 3.93 8.81
N LEU A 6 1.05 2.80 9.24
CA LEU A 6 2.09 2.66 10.23
C LEU A 6 3.39 2.29 9.50
N LEU A 7 4.43 3.10 9.71
CA LEU A 7 5.79 2.81 9.29
C LEU A 7 6.58 2.32 10.51
N GLU A 8 7.14 1.13 10.42
CA GLU A 8 8.06 0.56 11.41
C GLU A 8 9.45 0.43 10.77
N LEU A 9 10.46 0.94 11.47
CA LEU A 9 11.85 0.94 11.02
C LEU A 9 12.69 0.20 12.07
N TYR A 10 13.49 -0.76 11.62
CA TYR A 10 14.40 -1.51 12.47
C TYR A 10 15.81 -1.49 11.89
N ARG A 11 16.79 -1.25 12.76
CA ARG A 11 18.19 -1.60 12.49
C ARG A 11 18.43 -3.00 13.01
N LEU A 12 18.92 -3.87 12.14
CA LEU A 12 19.24 -5.26 12.46
C LEU A 12 20.76 -5.45 12.41
N GLN A 13 21.25 -6.46 13.13
CA GLN A 13 22.66 -6.86 13.03
C GLN A 13 23.04 -7.22 11.59
N GLY A 14 24.28 -6.92 11.20
CA GLY A 14 24.80 -7.25 9.87
C GLY A 14 24.53 -6.20 8.79
N ASN A 15 24.43 -4.92 9.16
CA ASN A 15 24.17 -3.79 8.25
C ASN A 15 22.85 -3.92 7.48
N ILE A 16 21.80 -4.43 8.14
CA ILE A 16 20.48 -4.62 7.56
C ILE A 16 19.52 -3.59 8.16
N THR A 17 18.73 -2.94 7.30
CA THR A 17 17.60 -2.10 7.71
C THR A 17 16.30 -2.78 7.27
N ARG A 18 15.40 -3.06 8.21
CA ARG A 18 14.06 -3.62 7.92
C ARG A 18 13.04 -2.48 7.93
N VAL A 19 12.27 -2.39 6.86
CA VAL A 19 11.17 -1.44 6.70
C VAL A 19 9.88 -2.23 6.60
N LYS A 20 8.90 -1.88 7.44
CA LYS A 20 7.55 -2.46 7.40
C LYS A 20 6.52 -1.35 7.32
N ILE A 21 5.61 -1.45 6.36
CA ILE A 21 4.48 -0.53 6.18
C ILE A 21 3.21 -1.34 6.30
N ASN A 22 2.32 -0.94 7.20
CA ASN A 22 1.02 -1.58 7.39
C ASN A 22 -0.07 -0.51 7.59
N GLU A 23 -1.33 -0.90 7.60
CA GLU A 23 -2.40 0.00 8.04
C GLU A 23 -2.31 0.21 9.55
N LEU A 24 -2.49 1.45 10.01
CA LEU A 24 -2.48 1.75 11.45
C LEU A 24 -3.68 1.13 12.17
N LYS A 25 -4.83 1.03 11.47
CA LYS A 25 -6.09 0.49 11.98
C LYS A 25 -6.81 -0.28 10.86
N PRO A 26 -6.34 -1.49 10.50
CA PRO A 26 -6.96 -2.23 9.42
C PRO A 26 -8.32 -2.82 9.83
N LEU A 27 -9.20 -3.08 8.86
CA LEU A 27 -10.46 -3.81 9.09
C LEU A 27 -10.20 -5.25 9.57
N LYS A 28 -9.10 -5.84 9.13
CA LYS A 28 -8.59 -7.15 9.58
C LYS A 28 -7.07 -7.22 9.38
N PRO A 29 -6.33 -8.07 10.10
CA PRO A 29 -4.90 -8.19 9.92
C PRO A 29 -4.52 -8.48 8.45
N ARG A 30 -3.49 -7.80 7.96
CA ARG A 30 -2.83 -8.17 6.70
C ARG A 30 -1.93 -9.37 6.93
N PHE A 31 -1.75 -10.18 5.89
CA PHE A 31 -0.90 -11.36 5.97
C PHE A 31 0.56 -10.96 6.23
N GLU A 32 1.19 -11.62 7.19
CA GLU A 32 2.62 -11.54 7.45
C GLU A 32 3.19 -12.93 7.26
N VAL A 33 4.25 -13.06 6.44
CA VAL A 33 4.78 -14.35 6.00
C VAL A 33 5.41 -15.10 7.18
N PRO A 34 4.85 -16.25 7.62
CA PRO A 34 5.45 -17.07 8.67
C PRO A 34 6.51 -18.01 8.06
N ASP A 35 7.29 -18.65 8.93
CA ASP A 35 8.16 -19.81 8.64
C ASP A 35 9.33 -19.61 7.64
N VAL A 36 9.44 -18.44 7.00
CA VAL A 36 10.58 -18.10 6.12
C VAL A 36 11.80 -17.64 6.92
N LEU A 37 11.59 -16.87 7.99
CA LEU A 37 12.65 -16.50 8.92
C LEU A 37 12.91 -17.65 9.86
N VAL A 38 14.17 -18.10 9.96
CA VAL A 38 14.61 -19.15 10.90
C VAL A 38 14.58 -18.70 12.37
N GLY A 39 14.39 -17.40 12.62
CA GLY A 39 14.27 -16.77 13.92
C GLY A 39 14.16 -15.25 13.75
N GLU A 40 13.77 -14.55 14.82
CA GLU A 40 13.71 -13.08 14.79
C GLU A 40 15.12 -12.48 14.68
N PRO A 41 15.40 -11.66 13.65
CA PRO A 41 16.71 -11.04 13.49
C PRO A 41 17.05 -10.13 14.68
N PRO A 42 18.24 -10.27 15.30
CA PRO A 42 18.65 -9.41 16.39
C PRO A 42 18.68 -7.93 15.98
N THR A 43 18.01 -7.08 16.77
CA THR A 43 17.95 -5.64 16.54
C THR A 43 19.10 -4.91 17.21
N GLU A 44 19.55 -3.82 16.60
CA GLU A 44 20.45 -2.84 17.22
C GLU A 44 19.73 -1.50 17.41
N PRO A 45 20.15 -0.65 18.36
CA PRO A 45 19.50 0.64 18.59
C PRO A 45 19.59 1.56 17.37
N LEU A 46 18.45 2.18 17.03
CA LEU A 46 18.37 3.36 16.18
C LEU A 46 18.41 4.61 17.05
N SER A 47 19.23 5.60 16.70
CA SER A 47 19.25 6.90 17.37
C SER A 47 18.82 8.01 16.42
N VAL A 48 18.05 8.95 16.94
CA VAL A 48 17.63 10.14 16.19
C VAL A 48 18.76 11.15 16.20
N LEU A 49 19.23 11.53 15.01
CA LEU A 49 20.24 12.58 14.82
C LEU A 49 19.59 13.96 14.68
N SER A 50 18.50 14.04 13.92
CA SER A 50 17.70 15.27 13.77
C SER A 50 16.25 14.95 13.44
N LYS A 51 15.37 15.91 13.72
CA LYS A 51 13.94 15.83 13.43
C LYS A 51 13.37 17.24 13.25
N ASP A 52 12.56 17.39 12.21
CA ASP A 52 11.80 18.61 11.92
C ASP A 52 10.43 18.28 11.31
N ASP A 53 9.75 19.29 10.77
CA ASP A 53 8.42 19.14 10.14
C ASP A 53 8.46 18.45 8.76
N ASN A 54 9.66 18.26 8.20
CA ASN A 54 9.88 17.64 6.90
C ASN A 54 10.38 16.20 7.03
N GLY A 55 10.94 15.80 8.17
CA GLY A 55 11.47 14.45 8.32
C GLY A 55 12.23 14.14 9.61
N VAL A 56 12.87 12.98 9.60
CA VAL A 56 13.74 12.48 10.66
C VAL A 56 15.00 11.90 10.05
N VAL A 57 16.16 12.19 10.63
CA VAL A 57 17.43 11.54 10.29
C VAL A 57 17.82 10.60 11.43
N LEU A 58 18.05 9.34 11.10
CA LEU A 58 18.42 8.28 12.04
C LEU A 58 19.85 7.83 11.79
N SER A 59 20.62 7.53 12.83
CA SER A 59 21.91 6.85 12.70
C SER A 59 21.70 5.36 12.58
N LEU A 60 22.44 4.73 11.67
CA LEU A 60 22.51 3.27 11.50
C LEU A 60 23.72 2.66 12.24
N GLY A 61 24.33 3.39 13.17
CA GLY A 61 25.40 2.91 14.05
C GLY A 61 26.79 3.45 13.72
N SER A 62 27.14 3.53 12.44
CA SER A 62 28.33 4.26 11.99
C SER A 62 28.05 5.77 11.95
N GLU A 63 29.09 6.60 12.16
CA GLU A 63 28.99 8.05 11.97
C GLU A 63 28.68 8.44 10.51
N SER A 64 29.12 7.60 9.56
CA SER A 64 28.87 7.78 8.14
C SER A 64 27.50 7.28 7.69
N GLN A 65 26.91 6.30 8.39
CA GLN A 65 25.70 5.62 7.90
C GLN A 65 24.42 6.16 8.53
N ARG A 66 23.49 6.58 7.69
CA ARG A 66 22.26 7.27 8.11
C ARG A 66 21.06 6.78 7.30
N LEU A 67 19.90 6.85 7.92
CA LEU A 67 18.61 6.70 7.27
C LEU A 67 17.86 8.03 7.36
N ILE A 68 17.59 8.64 6.21
CA ILE A 68 16.76 9.85 6.12
C ILE A 68 15.32 9.43 5.83
N VAL A 69 14.39 9.89 6.65
CA VAL A 69 12.96 9.75 6.47
C VAL A 69 12.38 11.11 6.08
N SER A 70 12.03 11.27 4.81
CA SER A 70 11.31 12.45 4.32
C SER A 70 9.81 12.22 4.41
N ALA A 71 9.05 13.21 4.90
CA ALA A 71 7.62 13.09 5.14
C ALA A 71 6.76 13.55 3.95
N ARG A 72 7.20 14.57 3.19
CA ARG A 72 6.40 15.22 2.14
C ARG A 72 7.27 15.59 0.91
N PRO A 73 7.29 14.75 -0.14
CA PRO A 73 6.67 13.43 -0.23
C PRO A 73 7.34 12.40 0.68
N PHE A 74 6.63 11.30 1.00
CA PHE A 74 7.21 10.20 1.77
C PHE A 74 8.34 9.54 0.98
N ARG A 75 9.54 9.46 1.56
CA ARG A 75 10.73 8.83 0.95
C ARG A 75 11.69 8.38 2.04
N LEU A 76 12.41 7.28 1.81
CA LEU A 76 13.51 6.86 2.67
C LEU A 76 14.81 6.82 1.86
N ASP A 77 15.89 7.33 2.42
CA ASP A 77 17.23 7.25 1.81
C ASP A 77 18.22 6.65 2.81
N VAL A 78 18.86 5.54 2.42
CA VAL A 78 20.00 4.95 3.13
C VAL A 78 21.27 5.58 2.58
N MET A 79 22.06 6.19 3.46
CA MET A 79 23.24 6.96 3.09
C MET A 79 24.51 6.43 3.73
N GLU A 80 25.64 6.62 3.05
CA GLU A 80 26.99 6.48 3.58
C GLU A 80 27.80 7.74 3.24
N GLY A 81 28.10 8.54 4.28
CA GLY A 81 28.69 9.86 4.10
C GLY A 81 27.77 10.76 3.26
N PRO A 82 28.26 11.34 2.15
CA PRO A 82 27.43 12.14 1.24
C PRO A 82 26.68 11.29 0.19
N GLU A 83 26.94 9.99 0.09
CA GLU A 83 26.42 9.14 -0.97
C GLU A 83 25.12 8.45 -0.55
N VAL A 84 24.17 8.35 -1.50
CA VAL A 84 22.93 7.59 -1.32
C VAL A 84 23.17 6.19 -1.86
N LEU A 85 23.08 5.18 -0.99
CA LEU A 85 23.25 3.78 -1.35
C LEU A 85 21.94 3.18 -1.91
N LEU A 86 20.81 3.56 -1.31
CA LEU A 86 19.49 3.03 -1.65
C LEU A 86 18.42 4.07 -1.31
N SER A 87 17.49 4.30 -2.24
CA SER A 87 16.29 5.10 -1.98
C SER A 87 15.04 4.24 -2.10
N LEU A 88 14.10 4.39 -1.17
CA LEU A 88 12.76 3.82 -1.25
C LEU A 88 11.77 4.94 -1.56
N ASN A 89 10.85 4.66 -2.47
CA ASN A 89 9.82 5.58 -2.92
C ASN A 89 10.38 6.89 -3.54
N SER A 90 11.51 6.82 -4.23
CA SER A 90 12.14 8.00 -4.84
C SER A 90 11.34 8.51 -6.04
N ARG A 91 10.64 7.60 -6.74
CA ARG A 91 9.76 7.88 -7.87
C ARG A 91 8.30 8.09 -7.46
N GLY A 92 7.98 7.96 -6.18
CA GLY A 92 6.62 8.13 -5.67
C GLY A 92 5.66 7.02 -6.10
N LEU A 93 6.15 5.79 -6.32
CA LEU A 93 5.35 4.66 -6.78
C LEU A 93 4.84 3.78 -5.64
N LEU A 94 4.98 4.20 -4.38
CA LEU A 94 4.27 3.60 -3.26
C LEU A 94 2.76 3.70 -3.48
N ALA A 95 2.13 2.58 -3.82
CA ALA A 95 0.68 2.42 -3.76
C ALA A 95 0.33 1.43 -2.64
N PHE A 96 -0.67 1.80 -1.83
CA PHE A 96 -1.16 0.96 -0.75
C PHE A 96 -2.69 0.97 -0.78
N GLU A 97 -3.28 -0.07 -1.35
CA GLU A 97 -4.73 -0.22 -1.41
C GLU A 97 -5.24 -0.69 -0.04
N HIS A 98 -5.90 0.21 0.68
CA HIS A 98 -6.43 -0.04 2.01
C HIS A 98 -7.63 -0.99 1.99
N LEU A 99 -7.81 -1.75 3.07
CA LEU A 99 -8.96 -2.62 3.22
C LEU A 99 -10.26 -1.78 3.29
N ARG A 100 -11.25 -2.15 2.48
CA ARG A 100 -12.56 -1.49 2.40
C ARG A 100 -13.69 -2.51 2.39
N LEU A 101 -14.86 -2.12 2.89
CA LEU A 101 -16.09 -2.91 2.76
C LEU A 101 -16.70 -2.69 1.37
N ARG A 102 -17.36 -3.73 0.84
CA ARG A 102 -18.09 -3.65 -0.43
C ARG A 102 -19.36 -2.82 -0.22
N LYS A 103 -19.63 -1.84 -1.10
CA LYS A 103 -20.75 -0.90 -0.91
C LYS A 103 -22.12 -1.59 -0.91
N ASP A 104 -22.28 -2.64 -1.70
CA ASP A 104 -23.51 -3.45 -1.78
C ASP A 104 -23.74 -4.40 -0.58
N THR A 105 -22.72 -4.66 0.25
CA THR A 105 -22.86 -5.41 1.51
C THR A 105 -23.38 -4.56 2.67
N GLN A 106 -23.52 -3.24 2.49
CA GLN A 106 -24.30 -2.41 3.40
C GLN A 106 -25.78 -2.61 3.03
N ALA A 107 -26.44 -3.54 3.70
CA ALA A 107 -27.89 -3.59 3.68
C ALA A 107 -28.41 -2.30 4.29
N ASP A 108 -28.95 -1.40 3.48
CA ASP A 108 -29.83 -0.34 3.96
C ASP A 108 -31.01 -1.01 4.68
N PRO A 109 -31.22 -0.75 5.98
CA PRO A 109 -32.35 -1.32 6.71
C PRO A 109 -33.72 -0.90 6.15
N GLU A 110 -33.76 0.12 5.28
CA GLU A 110 -34.98 0.69 4.70
C GLU A 110 -35.45 0.00 3.41
N SER A 111 -34.70 -0.96 2.85
CA SER A 111 -35.10 -1.63 1.59
C SER A 111 -35.93 -2.90 1.78
N ALA A 112 -36.28 -3.25 3.03
CA ALA A 112 -37.02 -4.45 3.38
C ALA A 112 -38.45 -4.15 3.88
N GLU A 113 -39.23 -3.36 3.13
CA GLU A 113 -40.69 -3.32 3.29
C GLU A 113 -41.41 -3.55 1.95
N VAL A 114 -41.98 -4.76 1.85
CA VAL A 114 -43.23 -5.15 1.19
C VAL A 114 -43.37 -4.94 -0.34
N LYS A 115 -43.22 -6.04 -1.08
CA LYS A 115 -43.96 -6.27 -2.34
C LYS A 115 -45.36 -6.79 -2.01
N GLU A 116 -46.38 -5.95 -2.07
CA GLU A 116 -47.76 -6.36 -2.34
C GLU A 116 -48.40 -5.41 -3.38
N ASN A 117 -49.32 -5.97 -4.15
CA ASN A 117 -49.76 -5.49 -5.46
C ASN A 117 -50.68 -4.24 -5.45
N VAL A 118 -50.45 -3.40 -6.47
CA VAL A 118 -51.30 -2.46 -7.24
C VAL A 118 -52.80 -2.39 -6.92
N ASP A 119 -53.31 -1.20 -6.57
CA ASP A 119 -54.30 -0.43 -7.38
C ASP A 119 -54.64 0.96 -6.78
N GLY A 120 -54.74 1.98 -7.64
CA GLY A 120 -55.68 3.12 -7.49
C GLY A 120 -55.21 4.48 -6.93
N ALA A 121 -54.92 5.41 -7.85
CA ALA A 121 -55.32 6.83 -7.91
C ALA A 121 -54.87 7.91 -6.87
N GLU A 122 -54.21 8.93 -7.46
CA GLU A 122 -54.34 10.41 -7.28
C GLU A 122 -53.70 11.18 -6.09
N GLU A 123 -52.74 12.04 -6.51
CA GLU A 123 -52.50 13.46 -6.20
C GLU A 123 -51.86 14.00 -4.89
N GLN A 124 -50.79 14.79 -5.15
CA GLN A 124 -50.40 16.10 -4.60
C GLN A 124 -49.50 16.25 -3.34
N ASP A 125 -48.31 16.76 -3.67
CA ASP A 125 -47.57 17.90 -3.10
C ASP A 125 -46.67 17.82 -1.85
N ASN A 126 -45.43 18.28 -2.12
CA ASN A 126 -44.49 19.05 -1.29
C ASN A 126 -43.79 18.40 -0.08
N GLU A 127 -42.44 18.29 -0.14
CA GLU A 127 -41.55 19.20 0.61
C GLU A 127 -40.06 18.92 0.36
N GLU A 128 -39.29 20.01 0.38
CA GLU A 128 -37.88 20.17 0.07
C GLU A 128 -36.94 19.37 1.00
N LYS A 129 -35.88 18.76 0.44
CA LYS A 129 -34.65 18.47 1.20
C LYS A 129 -33.40 18.47 0.32
N ALA A 130 -32.59 19.50 0.58
CA ALA A 130 -31.17 19.71 0.28
C ALA A 130 -30.43 18.58 -0.48
N GLU A 131 -30.13 18.83 -1.76
CA GLU A 131 -29.10 18.12 -2.51
C GLU A 131 -27.71 18.65 -2.10
N ASP A 132 -27.02 17.95 -1.18
CA ASP A 132 -25.56 17.94 -1.17
C ASP A 132 -25.09 16.91 -2.21
N GLY A 133 -25.12 17.33 -3.47
CA GLY A 133 -24.69 16.56 -4.63
C GLY A 133 -23.16 16.45 -4.71
N GLY A 134 -22.56 15.79 -3.73
CA GLY A 134 -21.21 15.24 -3.85
C GLY A 134 -21.21 14.13 -4.90
N LYS A 135 -20.99 14.51 -6.17
CA LYS A 135 -20.68 13.59 -7.27
C LYS A 135 -19.39 12.82 -6.95
N ASP A 136 -19.51 11.77 -6.16
CA ASP A 136 -18.55 10.69 -6.18
C ASP A 136 -18.63 10.11 -7.60
N LYS A 137 -17.58 10.37 -8.37
CA LYS A 137 -17.36 9.72 -9.65
C LYS A 137 -17.57 8.23 -9.43
N GLU A 138 -18.56 7.67 -10.11
CA GLU A 138 -18.65 6.24 -10.41
C GLU A 138 -17.36 5.88 -11.16
N GLU A 139 -16.28 5.64 -10.41
CA GLU A 139 -15.20 4.81 -10.89
C GLU A 139 -15.87 3.50 -11.27
N LYS A 140 -15.80 3.15 -12.56
CA LYS A 140 -16.23 1.85 -13.04
C LYS A 140 -15.54 0.82 -12.16
N ASP A 141 -16.32 0.15 -11.32
CA ASP A 141 -15.88 -0.87 -10.35
C ASP A 141 -15.44 -2.16 -11.06
N ASP A 142 -15.09 -2.08 -12.36
CA ASP A 142 -14.68 -3.22 -13.14
C ASP A 142 -13.34 -3.75 -12.60
N GLY A 143 -13.32 -5.04 -12.23
CA GLY A 143 -12.13 -5.74 -11.74
C GLY A 143 -11.64 -5.39 -10.32
N LEU A 144 -12.24 -4.42 -9.61
CA LEU A 144 -11.83 -4.12 -8.22
C LEU A 144 -12.32 -5.18 -7.22
N TRP A 145 -13.41 -5.87 -7.55
CA TRP A 145 -13.97 -6.98 -6.77
C TRP A 145 -13.91 -8.26 -7.60
N GLU A 146 -15.04 -8.86 -7.93
CA GLU A 146 -15.07 -10.13 -8.64
C GLU A 146 -14.35 -10.01 -9.99
N GLU A 147 -13.40 -10.91 -10.23
CA GLU A 147 -12.61 -10.97 -11.46
C GLU A 147 -12.71 -12.36 -12.08
N THR A 148 -12.78 -12.43 -13.40
CA THR A 148 -12.86 -13.71 -14.13
C THR A 148 -11.68 -13.85 -15.06
N PHE A 149 -10.92 -14.94 -14.89
CA PHE A 149 -9.85 -15.33 -15.80
C PHE A 149 -10.16 -16.70 -16.42
N ARG A 150 -10.35 -16.71 -17.74
CA ARG A 150 -10.81 -17.88 -18.50
C ARG A 150 -12.17 -18.37 -17.94
N SER A 151 -12.20 -19.56 -17.36
CA SER A 151 -13.41 -20.19 -16.81
C SER A 151 -13.55 -20.06 -15.29
N HIS A 152 -12.64 -19.35 -14.63
CA HIS A 152 -12.60 -19.24 -13.17
C HIS A 152 -12.90 -17.82 -12.74
N THR A 153 -13.80 -17.69 -11.77
CA THR A 153 -14.17 -16.42 -11.16
C THR A 153 -13.65 -16.39 -9.72
N ASP A 154 -12.77 -15.44 -9.42
CA ASP A 154 -12.39 -15.10 -8.05
C ASP A 154 -13.43 -14.13 -7.48
N SER A 155 -13.99 -14.45 -6.32
CA SER A 155 -14.98 -13.60 -5.65
C SER A 155 -14.34 -12.37 -4.98
N LYS A 156 -13.01 -12.38 -4.79
CA LYS A 156 -12.19 -11.28 -4.25
C LYS A 156 -12.86 -10.57 -3.06
N PRO A 157 -13.16 -11.27 -1.96
CA PRO A 157 -14.02 -10.76 -0.88
C PRO A 157 -13.46 -9.55 -0.13
N ASN A 158 -12.17 -9.25 -0.30
CA ASN A 158 -11.51 -8.09 0.31
C ASN A 158 -11.26 -6.95 -0.69
N GLY A 159 -11.68 -7.13 -1.94
CA GLY A 159 -11.50 -6.18 -3.01
C GLY A 159 -10.01 -5.89 -3.29
N PRO A 160 -9.66 -4.65 -3.64
CA PRO A 160 -8.29 -4.26 -3.92
C PRO A 160 -7.47 -4.17 -2.63
N THR A 161 -6.37 -4.93 -2.55
CA THR A 161 -5.48 -4.96 -1.38
C THR A 161 -4.00 -4.96 -1.75
N SER A 162 -3.66 -4.56 -2.98
CA SER A 162 -2.27 -4.55 -3.46
C SER A 162 -1.40 -3.55 -2.71
N ILE A 163 -0.10 -3.85 -2.66
CA ILE A 163 0.94 -3.00 -2.09
C ILE A 163 2.09 -2.98 -3.09
N SER A 164 2.60 -1.80 -3.41
CA SER A 164 3.78 -1.61 -4.25
C SER A 164 4.73 -0.57 -3.65
N LEU A 165 6.00 -0.67 -4.00
CA LEU A 165 7.05 0.26 -3.56
C LEU A 165 8.20 0.20 -4.57
N ASP A 166 8.74 1.37 -4.96
CA ASP A 166 9.95 1.43 -5.77
C ASP A 166 11.23 1.54 -4.92
N PHE A 167 12.29 0.92 -5.42
CA PHE A 167 13.64 1.00 -4.90
C PHE A 167 14.55 1.57 -5.99
N SER A 168 15.46 2.48 -5.63
CA SER A 168 16.48 3.03 -6.53
C SER A 168 17.87 2.71 -5.99
N LEU A 169 18.74 2.21 -6.85
CA LEU A 169 20.09 1.75 -6.54
C LEU A 169 21.11 2.61 -7.33
N PRO A 170 21.50 3.80 -6.84
CA PRO A 170 22.44 4.66 -7.55
C PRO A 170 23.77 3.94 -7.82
N GLY A 171 24.30 4.07 -9.04
CA GLY A 171 25.56 3.44 -9.45
C GLY A 171 25.47 1.93 -9.71
N VAL A 172 24.29 1.31 -9.57
CA VAL A 172 24.09 -0.12 -9.86
C VAL A 172 23.55 -0.30 -11.28
N GLU A 173 24.33 -0.98 -12.12
CA GLU A 173 23.96 -1.28 -13.52
C GLU A 173 23.51 -2.74 -13.74
N HIS A 174 23.69 -3.59 -12.72
CA HIS A 174 23.50 -5.03 -12.82
C HIS A 174 22.76 -5.54 -11.58
N VAL A 175 21.61 -6.18 -11.80
CA VAL A 175 20.83 -6.85 -10.75
C VAL A 175 20.56 -8.30 -11.16
N TYR A 176 20.42 -9.17 -10.16
CA TYR A 176 20.36 -10.62 -10.28
C TYR A 176 19.33 -11.17 -9.28
N GLY A 177 18.83 -12.39 -9.51
CA GLY A 177 17.97 -13.08 -8.56
C GLY A 177 16.52 -13.18 -9.02
N ILE A 178 15.58 -13.00 -8.09
CA ILE A 178 14.12 -13.20 -8.28
C ILE A 178 13.75 -14.44 -9.11
N PRO A 179 14.30 -15.64 -8.84
CA PRO A 179 13.88 -16.86 -9.54
C PRO A 179 12.40 -17.18 -9.24
N GLU A 180 11.68 -17.90 -10.10
CA GLU A 180 12.16 -18.70 -11.22
C GLU A 180 11.77 -18.10 -12.59
N HIS A 181 12.76 -17.86 -13.45
CA HIS A 181 12.57 -17.41 -14.83
C HIS A 181 13.53 -18.17 -15.75
N ALA A 182 13.06 -18.57 -16.93
CA ALA A 182 13.90 -19.13 -17.99
C ALA A 182 14.61 -18.01 -18.78
N ASP A 183 15.43 -17.23 -18.07
CA ASP A 183 16.13 -16.06 -18.61
C ASP A 183 17.61 -16.04 -18.22
N ASN A 184 18.33 -15.03 -18.69
CA ASN A 184 19.73 -14.77 -18.34
C ASN A 184 19.89 -14.48 -16.85
N LEU A 185 21.08 -14.78 -16.33
CA LEU A 185 21.46 -14.46 -14.96
C LEU A 185 21.33 -12.95 -14.66
N LYS A 186 21.85 -12.09 -15.56
CA LYS A 186 21.64 -10.64 -15.48
C LYS A 186 20.21 -10.32 -15.90
N LEU A 187 19.43 -9.76 -14.98
CA LEU A 187 18.05 -9.36 -15.26
C LEU A 187 18.00 -8.24 -16.29
N LYS A 188 17.00 -8.30 -17.18
CA LYS A 188 16.75 -7.28 -18.20
C LYS A 188 15.88 -6.15 -17.63
N THR A 189 15.90 -4.99 -18.29
CA THR A 189 14.90 -3.94 -18.03
C THR A 189 13.53 -4.39 -18.53
N THR A 190 12.48 -4.03 -17.78
CA THR A 190 11.07 -4.29 -18.11
C THR A 190 10.33 -3.02 -18.57
N ASP A 191 11.05 -1.91 -18.83
CA ASP A 191 10.43 -0.67 -19.32
C ASP A 191 9.73 -0.85 -20.69
N GLY A 192 10.15 -1.87 -21.46
CA GLY A 192 9.61 -2.20 -22.78
C GLY A 192 8.57 -3.33 -22.79
N GLY A 193 8.20 -3.88 -21.64
CA GLY A 193 7.27 -5.01 -21.51
C GLY A 193 7.69 -6.03 -20.45
N ASP A 194 6.93 -7.12 -20.39
CA ASP A 194 7.21 -8.22 -19.45
C ASP A 194 8.59 -8.86 -19.72
N PRO A 195 9.30 -9.30 -18.66
CA PRO A 195 10.63 -9.90 -18.76
C PRO A 195 10.67 -11.22 -19.53
#